data_AF-A0A2A2YDE8-F1
#
_entry.id   AF-A0A2A2YDE8-F1
#
_cell.length_a   1.000
_cell.length_b   1.000
_cell.length_c   1.000
_cell.angle_alpha   90.00
_cell.angle_beta   90.00
_cell.angle_gamma   90.00
#
_symmetry.space_group_name_H-M   'P 1'
#
loop_
_entity.id
_entity.type
_entity.pdbx_description
1 polymer ?
#
loop_
_entity_poly.entity_id
_entity_poly.type
_entity_poly.pdbx_seq_one_letter_code
_entity_poly.pdbx_strand_id
1 'polypeptide(L)'
;MSQSKEQMIRAEREKAWVGDAVLALFARKFVLRERGCMDAVWFTHLTSNGFLSALGNPTSVEAKIGGIFEEEGLAGAFAWMDENLIPLFRKQIARKQK
;
A
#
# COMPACT_ATOMS: atom_id res chain seq x y z
N MET A 1 15.41 25.79 11.78
CA MET A 1 14.99 24.80 10.77
C MET A 1 13.80 25.40 10.04
N SER A 2 13.84 25.50 8.70
CA SER A 2 12.94 26.41 7.95
C SER A 2 11.54 25.83 7.72
N GLN A 3 10.52 26.70 7.72
CA GLN A 3 9.10 26.37 7.50
C GLN A 3 8.83 25.54 6.24
N SER A 4 9.71 25.61 5.24
CA SER A 4 9.63 24.83 4.00
C SER A 4 9.75 23.32 4.23
N LYS A 5 10.61 22.86 5.15
CA LYS A 5 10.76 21.43 5.43
C LYS A 5 9.53 20.85 6.14
N GLU A 6 8.93 21.60 7.05
CA GLU A 6 7.72 21.19 7.76
C GLU A 6 6.53 21.03 6.80
N GLN A 7 6.39 21.95 5.85
CA GLN A 7 5.36 21.87 4.81
C GLN A 7 5.53 20.62 3.92
N MET A 8 6.77 20.29 3.53
CA MET A 8 7.04 19.07 2.76
C MET A 8 6.67 17.80 3.53
N ILE A 9 7.05 17.72 4.82
CA ILE A 9 6.70 16.57 5.67
C ILE A 9 5.18 16.44 5.82
N ARG A 10 4.48 17.57 5.96
CA ARG A 10 3.02 17.58 6.05
C ARG A 10 2.39 17.07 4.76
N ALA A 11 2.82 17.57 3.61
CA ALA A 11 2.31 17.15 2.31
C ALA A 11 2.54 15.65 2.06
N GLU A 12 3.70 15.12 2.43
CA GLU A 12 3.99 13.67 2.34
C GLU A 12 3.01 12.86 3.20
N ARG A 13 2.75 13.28 4.44
CA ARG A 13 1.81 12.61 5.34
C ARG A 13 0.36 12.68 4.87
N GLU A 14 -0.05 13.81 4.30
CA GLU A 14 -1.38 13.97 3.72
C GLU A 14 -1.56 13.01 2.53
N LYS A 15 -0.55 12.90 1.65
CA LYS A 15 -0.54 11.89 0.57
C LYS A 15 -0.55 10.46 1.11
N ALA A 16 0.23 10.17 2.15
CA ALA A 16 0.24 8.86 2.79
C ALA A 16 -1.13 8.49 3.37
N TRP A 17 -1.81 9.46 3.99
CA TRP A 17 -3.15 9.25 4.54
C TRP A 17 -4.17 8.85 3.48
N VAL A 18 -4.14 9.50 2.31
CA VAL A 18 -4.98 9.12 1.16
C VAL A 18 -4.53 7.77 0.60
N GLY A 19 -3.23 7.56 0.47
CA GLY A 19 -2.64 6.33 -0.03
C GLY A 19 -2.97 5.09 0.80
N ASP A 20 -3.02 5.20 2.13
CA ASP A 20 -3.45 4.13 3.03
C ASP A 20 -4.90 3.70 2.73
N ALA A 21 -5.81 4.65 2.54
CA ALA A 21 -7.19 4.34 2.17
C ALA A 21 -7.28 3.62 0.82
N VAL A 22 -6.49 4.05 -0.17
CA VAL A 22 -6.41 3.41 -1.50
C VAL A 22 -5.81 2.01 -1.41
N LEU A 23 -4.73 1.84 -0.65
CA LEU A 23 -4.11 0.55 -0.35
C LEU A 23 -5.10 -0.39 0.32
N ALA A 24 -5.84 0.09 1.31
CA ALA A 24 -6.82 -0.70 2.03
C ALA A 24 -8.01 -1.12 1.14
N LEU A 25 -8.41 -0.29 0.17
CA LEU A 25 -9.42 -0.66 -0.82
C LEU A 25 -8.88 -1.74 -1.78
N PHE A 26 -7.66 -1.55 -2.30
CA PHE A 26 -6.99 -2.54 -3.14
C PHE A 26 -6.86 -3.88 -2.43
N ALA A 27 -6.36 -3.88 -1.19
CA ALA A 27 -6.17 -5.09 -0.40
C ALA A 27 -7.47 -5.86 -0.20
N ARG A 28 -8.59 -5.18 0.11
CA ARG A 28 -9.91 -5.83 0.22
C ARG A 28 -10.35 -6.47 -1.10
N LYS A 29 -10.20 -5.75 -2.22
CA LYS A 29 -10.54 -6.28 -3.55
C LYS A 29 -9.67 -7.48 -3.93
N PHE A 30 -8.37 -7.40 -3.67
CA PHE A 30 -7.43 -8.48 -3.90
C PHE A 30 -7.79 -9.72 -3.07
N VAL A 31 -8.03 -9.56 -1.77
CA VAL A 31 -8.41 -10.67 -0.89
C VAL A 31 -9.70 -11.33 -1.35
N LEU A 32 -10.73 -10.57 -1.67
CA LEU A 32 -11.99 -11.12 -2.19
C LEU A 32 -11.79 -11.90 -3.49
N ARG A 33 -10.97 -11.38 -4.42
CA ARG A 33 -10.64 -12.04 -5.69
C ARG A 33 -9.88 -13.36 -5.48
N GLU A 34 -8.88 -13.38 -4.60
CA GLU A 34 -7.97 -14.52 -4.44
C GLU A 34 -8.46 -15.59 -3.47
N ARG A 35 -9.23 -15.18 -2.45
CA ARG A 35 -9.67 -16.08 -1.36
C ARG A 35 -11.14 -16.45 -1.49
N GLY A 36 -11.94 -15.67 -2.23
CA GLY A 36 -13.39 -15.85 -2.32
C GLY A 36 -14.13 -15.53 -1.01
N CYS A 37 -13.44 -14.99 0.00
CA CYS A 37 -13.99 -14.67 1.31
C CYS A 37 -13.26 -13.48 1.96
N MET A 38 -13.83 -12.95 3.04
CA MET A 38 -13.20 -11.90 3.84
C MET A 38 -12.09 -12.47 4.73
N ASP A 39 -10.88 -12.59 4.19
CA ASP A 39 -9.70 -13.07 4.92
C ASP A 39 -8.95 -11.90 5.60
N ALA A 40 -9.29 -11.64 6.87
CA ALA A 40 -8.70 -10.55 7.66
C ALA A 40 -7.19 -10.73 7.90
N VAL A 41 -6.67 -11.97 7.82
CA VAL A 41 -5.24 -12.25 8.00
C VAL A 41 -4.47 -11.80 6.76
N TRP A 42 -4.97 -12.11 5.56
CA TRP A 42 -4.36 -11.64 4.31
C TRP A 42 -4.42 -10.13 4.17
N PHE A 43 -5.58 -9.54 4.50
CA PHE A 43 -5.75 -8.08 4.50
C PHE A 43 -4.72 -7.42 5.43
N THR A 44 -4.71 -7.80 6.71
CA THR A 44 -3.78 -7.24 7.70
C THR A 44 -2.33 -7.42 7.30
N HIS A 45 -1.97 -8.56 6.69
CA HIS A 45 -0.60 -8.78 6.26
C HIS A 45 -0.21 -7.84 5.10
N LEU A 46 -1.07 -7.70 4.08
CA LEU A 46 -0.82 -6.87 2.90
C LEU A 46 -0.77 -5.36 3.22
N THR A 47 -1.48 -4.93 4.27
CA THR A 47 -1.47 -3.52 4.73
C THR A 47 -0.55 -3.28 5.93
N SER A 48 0.21 -4.27 6.38
CA SER A 48 1.07 -4.11 7.56
C SER A 48 2.34 -3.32 7.25
N ASN A 49 2.75 -2.46 8.19
CA ASN A 49 4.06 -1.79 8.13
C ASN A 49 5.21 -2.77 7.94
N GLY A 50 5.13 -3.96 8.54
CA GLY A 50 6.15 -5.00 8.39
C GLY A 50 6.27 -5.51 6.95
N PHE A 51 5.16 -5.64 6.24
CA PHE A 51 5.16 -5.97 4.82
C PHE A 51 5.66 -4.79 3.97
N LEU A 52 5.12 -3.59 4.18
CA LEU A 52 5.51 -2.40 3.40
C LEU A 52 7.00 -2.05 3.59
N SER A 53 7.55 -2.30 4.77
CA SER A 53 8.98 -2.13 5.08
C SER A 53 9.91 -2.96 4.20
N ALA A 54 9.42 -4.07 3.63
CA ALA A 54 10.20 -4.87 2.69
C ALA A 54 10.29 -4.25 1.28
N LEU A 55 9.46 -3.23 0.99
CA LEU A 55 9.54 -2.40 -0.22
C LEU A 55 10.28 -1.08 0.01
N GLY A 56 10.12 -0.49 1.20
CA GLY A 56 10.69 0.81 1.56
C GLY A 56 10.07 1.36 2.84
N ASN A 57 10.28 2.64 3.16
CA ASN A 57 9.60 3.25 4.30
C ASN A 57 8.06 3.19 4.11
N PRO A 58 7.27 2.63 5.05
CA PRO A 58 5.83 2.47 4.88
C PRO A 58 5.10 3.76 4.52
N THR A 59 5.38 4.86 5.22
CA THR A 59 4.75 6.16 4.95
C THR A 59 5.09 6.68 3.56
N SER A 60 6.33 6.49 3.09
CA SER A 60 6.71 6.88 1.73
C SER A 60 6.07 5.98 0.67
N VAL A 61 5.85 4.69 0.95
CA VAL A 61 5.11 3.78 0.05
C VAL A 61 3.65 4.21 -0.05
N GLU A 62 3.00 4.50 1.07
CA GLU A 62 1.63 5.04 1.12
C GLU A 62 1.56 6.38 0.39
N ALA A 63 2.49 7.31 0.64
CA ALA A 63 2.52 8.60 -0.05
C ALA A 63 2.68 8.45 -1.56
N LYS A 64 3.46 7.47 -2.01
CA LYS A 64 3.59 7.13 -3.44
C LYS A 64 2.26 6.64 -4.01
N ILE A 65 1.56 5.75 -3.32
CA ILE A 65 0.24 5.28 -3.74
C ILE A 65 -0.74 6.46 -3.83
N GLY A 66 -0.73 7.35 -2.83
CA GLY A 66 -1.53 8.57 -2.83
C GLY A 66 -1.24 9.48 -4.03
N GLY A 67 0.04 9.70 -4.34
CA GLY A 67 0.45 10.49 -5.51
C GLY A 67 0.01 9.88 -6.83
N ILE A 68 0.20 8.57 -7.03
CA ILE A 68 -0.27 7.88 -8.25
C ILE A 68 -1.80 7.96 -8.35
N PHE A 69 -2.51 7.84 -7.22
CA PHE A 69 -3.96 8.00 -7.20
C PHE A 69 -4.40 9.42 -7.61
N GLU A 70 -3.70 10.45 -7.16
CA GLU A 70 -4.00 11.84 -7.55
C GLU A 70 -3.77 12.09 -9.05
N GLU A 71 -2.76 11.47 -9.64
CA GLU A 71 -2.37 11.68 -11.04
C GLU A 71 -3.13 10.77 -12.03
N GLU A 72 -3.34 9.50 -11.66
CA GLU A 72 -3.82 8.44 -12.56
C GLU A 72 -5.13 7.78 -12.07
N GLY A 73 -5.63 8.18 -10.91
CA GLY A 73 -6.82 7.60 -10.28
C GLY A 73 -6.59 6.18 -9.75
N LEU A 74 -7.69 5.50 -9.42
CA LEU A 74 -7.65 4.15 -8.86
C LEU A 74 -7.01 3.12 -9.81
N ALA A 75 -7.16 3.31 -11.13
CA ALA A 75 -6.64 2.37 -12.12
C ALA A 75 -5.11 2.34 -12.09
N GLY A 76 -4.46 3.50 -12.14
CA GLY A 76 -2.99 3.58 -12.05
C GLY A 76 -2.46 3.09 -10.72
N ALA A 77 -3.11 3.49 -9.60
CA ALA A 77 -2.71 3.04 -8.28
C ALA A 77 -2.81 1.51 -8.13
N PHE A 78 -3.87 0.89 -8.66
CA PHE A 78 -4.05 -0.56 -8.59
C PHE A 78 -3.06 -1.30 -9.49
N ALA A 79 -2.80 -0.80 -10.70
CA ALA A 79 -1.78 -1.37 -11.58
C ALA A 79 -0.40 -1.36 -10.91
N TRP A 80 -0.02 -0.23 -10.31
CA TRP A 80 1.24 -0.15 -9.56
C TRP A 80 1.31 -1.16 -8.41
N MET A 81 0.23 -1.33 -7.64
CA MET A 81 0.18 -2.29 -6.54
C MET A 81 0.22 -3.76 -7.02
N ASP A 82 -0.47 -4.09 -8.11
CA ASP A 82 -0.39 -5.42 -8.74
C ASP A 82 1.03 -5.73 -9.22
N GLU A 83 1.75 -4.74 -9.76
CA GLU A 83 3.14 -4.91 -10.23
C GLU A 83 4.16 -4.98 -9.09
N ASN A 84 3.97 -4.19 -8.03
CA ASN A 84 5.01 -3.96 -7.01
C ASN A 84 4.74 -4.68 -5.68
N LEU A 85 3.49 -4.74 -5.22
CA LEU A 85 3.14 -5.35 -3.92
C LEU A 85 2.84 -6.85 -4.06
N ILE A 86 2.05 -7.24 -5.06
CA ILE A 86 1.54 -8.62 -5.14
C ILE A 86 2.64 -9.68 -5.33
N PRO A 87 3.67 -9.49 -6.17
CA PRO A 87 4.73 -10.48 -6.31
C PRO A 87 5.48 -10.71 -4.99
N LEU A 88 5.75 -9.65 -4.24
CA LEU A 88 6.37 -9.74 -2.92
C LEU A 88 5.45 -10.44 -1.92
N PHE A 89 4.17 -10.05 -1.89
CA PHE A 89 3.18 -10.62 -0.97
C PHE A 89 3.07 -12.13 -1.17
N ARG A 90 2.92 -12.59 -2.42
CA ARG A 90 2.87 -14.02 -2.77
C ARG A 90 4.12 -14.78 -2.31
N LYS A 91 5.30 -14.17 -2.43
CA LYS A 91 6.55 -14.76 -1.95
C LYS A 91 6.59 -14.89 -0.42
N GLN A 92 6.06 -13.91 0.33
CA GLN A 92 6.03 -13.96 1.79
C GLN A 92 5.03 -15.00 2.33
N ILE A 93 3.81 -15.06 1.76
CA ILE A 93 2.80 -16.05 2.19
C ILE A 93 3.24 -17.49 1.90
N ALA A 94 3.91 -17.74 0.77
CA ALA A 94 4.41 -19.07 0.43
C ALA A 94 5.49 -19.57 1.40
N ARG A 95 6.26 -18.64 1.99
CA ARG A 95 7.26 -18.97 3.03
C ARG A 95 6.63 -19.26 4.38
N LYS A 96 5.51 -18.63 4.73
CA LYS A 96 4.78 -18.85 5.99
C LYS A 96 3.97 -20.16 6.01
N GLN A 97 3.72 -20.76 4.85
CA GLN A 97 2.99 -22.03 4.73
C GLN A 97 3.90 -23.27 4.71
N LYS A 98 5.22 -23.08 4.74
CA LYS A 98 6.21 -24.15 4.95
C LYS A 98 6.57 -24.22 6.43
#